data_AF-A0A382UC59-F1
#
_entry.id   AF-A0A382UC59-F1
#
_cell.length_a   1.000
_cell.length_b   1.000
_cell.length_c   1.000
_cell.angle_alpha   90.00
_cell.angle_beta   90.00
_cell.angle_gamma   90.00
#
_symmetry.space_group_name_H-M   'P 1'
#
loop_
_entity.id
_entity.type
_entity.pdbx_description
1 polymer ?
#
loop_
_entity_poly.entity_id
_entity_poly.type
_entity_poly.pdbx_seq_one_letter_code
_entity_poly.pdbx_strand_id
1 'polypeptide(L)'
;TAMTDSCGVCDSDSTNDCIQDCLGSWGGTASIDNCGVCDDDLTNDCTDDCAGVPGGSAVEDSCGVCDDDPTNDCTQDCLGIWGGEDICGCTDSDAINYNELATYDDGSCQYDIGEISIHWVKSYEDIGDESWCVREISDGGFIIAGASNYKGLLIRTDSNGDVVWHQTYDNSTALYSARETADGGVFAVGFYECDTLPGCYPDIYLVKTNSAGSVEWNLVDSGTDNNDWARDFIETSDGDFIVTGTWNDNGNNSKAMLRKYSSTGELIWHEIYSSSAANEINEILETDEGEYVL
;
A
#
# COMPACT_ATOMS: atom_id res chain seq x y z
N THR A 1 -99.57 34.79 22.64
CA THR A 1 -99.02 36.16 22.77
C THR A 1 -97.59 36.09 22.35
N ALA A 2 -97.17 36.87 21.34
CA ALA A 2 -95.77 36.91 20.93
C ALA A 2 -94.93 37.43 22.10
N MET A 3 -93.80 36.76 22.38
CA MET A 3 -92.85 37.19 23.39
C MET A 3 -91.53 37.46 22.70
N THR A 4 -90.85 38.52 23.13
CA THR A 4 -89.53 38.84 22.60
C THR A 4 -88.53 37.84 23.17
N ASP A 5 -87.84 37.11 22.28
CA ASP A 5 -86.74 36.25 22.68
C ASP A 5 -85.55 37.08 23.19
N SER A 6 -84.55 36.41 23.76
CA SER A 6 -83.39 37.09 24.34
C SER A 6 -82.47 37.75 23.30
N CYS A 7 -82.76 37.60 22.00
CA CYS A 7 -82.10 38.28 20.88
C CYS A 7 -82.92 39.43 20.29
N GLY A 8 -84.10 39.70 20.83
CA GLY A 8 -84.93 40.82 20.39
C GLY A 8 -85.92 40.49 19.27
N VAL A 9 -86.05 39.22 18.87
CA VAL A 9 -87.05 38.79 17.88
C VAL A 9 -88.36 38.49 18.60
N CYS A 10 -89.43 39.19 18.23
CA CYS A 10 -90.74 39.03 18.85
C CYS A 10 -91.64 38.19 17.94
N ASP A 11 -91.61 36.88 18.14
CA ASP A 11 -92.52 35.95 17.50
C ASP A 11 -93.09 34.93 18.50
N SER A 12 -93.58 33.78 18.04
CA SER A 12 -94.15 32.73 18.88
C SER A 12 -93.58 31.35 18.57
N ASP A 13 -92.49 31.27 17.80
CA ASP A 13 -91.84 30.04 17.36
C ASP A 13 -90.62 29.73 18.22
N SER A 14 -90.79 28.95 19.28
CA SER A 14 -89.70 28.65 20.21
C SER A 14 -88.58 27.76 19.64
N THR A 15 -88.63 27.38 18.36
CA THR A 15 -87.57 26.60 17.71
C THR A 15 -86.49 27.47 17.08
N ASN A 16 -86.80 28.75 16.85
CA ASN A 16 -85.85 29.74 16.36
C ASN A 16 -85.32 30.66 17.48
N ASP A 17 -85.82 30.49 18.71
CA ASP A 17 -85.30 31.14 19.90
C ASP A 17 -83.79 30.92 19.95
N CYS A 18 -83.06 32.03 19.92
CA CYS A 18 -81.61 31.96 19.95
C CYS A 18 -81.14 31.30 21.25
N ILE A 19 -80.05 30.53 21.16
CA ILE A 19 -79.34 30.00 22.33
C ILE A 19 -78.17 30.91 22.68
N GLN A 20 -77.77 30.85 23.94
CA GLN A 20 -76.62 31.59 24.44
C GLN A 20 -75.34 30.89 23.95
N ASP A 21 -74.44 31.64 23.33
CA ASP A 21 -73.08 31.18 23.05
C ASP A 21 -72.30 30.98 24.36
N CYS A 22 -71.10 30.42 24.28
CA CYS A 22 -70.36 30.09 25.51
C CYS A 22 -69.86 31.33 26.28
N LEU A 23 -69.90 32.55 25.70
CA LEU A 23 -69.58 33.83 26.36
C LEU A 23 -70.80 34.46 27.02
N GLY A 24 -71.96 33.85 26.89
CA GLY A 24 -73.18 34.36 27.48
C GLY A 24 -73.96 35.31 26.55
N SER A 25 -73.64 35.39 25.27
CA SER A 25 -74.35 36.21 24.31
C SER A 25 -75.41 35.40 23.57
N TRP A 26 -76.66 35.85 23.66
CA TRP A 26 -77.77 35.23 22.93
C TRP A 26 -77.59 35.42 21.42
N GLY A 27 -77.53 34.32 20.66
CA GLY A 27 -77.35 34.32 19.21
C GLY A 27 -75.92 34.59 18.71
N GLY A 28 -74.91 34.57 19.59
CA GLY A 28 -73.51 34.72 19.20
C GLY A 28 -72.89 33.45 18.61
N THR A 29 -71.68 33.58 18.05
CA THR A 29 -70.98 32.52 17.31
C THR A 29 -69.86 31.85 18.09
N ALA A 30 -69.57 32.29 19.33
CA ALA A 30 -68.48 31.74 20.12
C ALA A 30 -68.77 30.29 20.53
N SER A 31 -67.79 29.41 20.32
CA SER A 31 -67.84 28.01 20.72
C SER A 31 -66.67 27.67 21.63
N ILE A 32 -66.84 26.66 22.48
CA ILE A 32 -65.74 26.16 23.28
C ILE A 32 -64.82 25.32 22.39
N ASP A 33 -63.55 25.70 22.29
CA ASP A 33 -62.52 24.94 21.57
C ASP A 33 -62.12 23.68 22.36
N ASN A 34 -61.26 22.85 21.77
CA ASN A 34 -60.83 21.58 22.38
C ASN A 34 -59.91 21.79 23.62
N CYS A 35 -59.51 23.04 23.89
CA CYS A 35 -58.79 23.48 25.09
C CYS A 35 -59.67 24.15 26.15
N GLY A 36 -60.98 24.20 25.92
CA GLY A 36 -61.92 24.78 26.88
C GLY A 36 -62.02 26.31 26.81
N VAL A 37 -61.39 26.96 25.84
CA VAL A 37 -61.49 28.41 25.62
C VAL A 37 -62.71 28.69 24.78
N CYS A 38 -63.50 29.66 25.22
CA CYS A 38 -64.71 30.05 24.53
C CYS A 38 -64.46 31.36 23.77
N ASP A 39 -64.33 31.26 22.45
CA ASP A 39 -64.35 32.39 21.53
C ASP A 39 -64.77 31.95 20.11
N ASP A 40 -64.67 32.85 19.13
CA ASP A 40 -65.01 32.62 17.72
C ASP A 40 -63.79 32.67 16.80
N ASP A 41 -62.57 32.67 17.35
CA ASP A 41 -61.31 32.78 16.63
C ASP A 41 -60.65 31.42 16.40
N LEU A 42 -61.04 30.76 15.31
CA LEU A 42 -60.50 29.47 14.87
C LEU A 42 -58.96 29.46 14.65
N THR A 43 -58.29 30.62 14.67
CA THR A 43 -56.82 30.69 14.54
C THR A 43 -56.09 30.48 15.85
N ASN A 44 -56.79 30.58 16.99
CA ASN A 44 -56.24 30.38 18.32
C ASN A 44 -56.65 29.02 18.93
N ASP A 45 -57.54 28.28 18.25
CA ASP A 45 -57.89 26.90 18.57
C ASP A 45 -56.61 26.07 18.72
N CYS A 46 -56.45 25.43 19.87
CA CYS A 46 -55.27 24.63 20.12
C CYS A 46 -55.22 23.37 19.23
N THR A 47 -54.05 23.09 18.68
CA THR A 47 -53.78 21.83 17.96
C THR A 47 -53.38 20.74 18.94
N ASP A 48 -53.75 19.50 18.64
CA ASP A 48 -53.30 18.33 19.41
C ASP A 48 -51.78 18.17 19.28
N ASP A 49 -51.12 17.85 20.39
CA ASP A 49 -49.73 17.41 20.41
C ASP A 49 -49.58 15.98 19.85
N CYS A 50 -48.36 15.45 19.74
CA CYS A 50 -48.17 14.11 19.16
C CYS A 50 -48.84 12.96 19.95
N ALA A 51 -49.23 13.20 21.21
CA ALA A 51 -49.92 12.23 22.06
C ALA A 51 -51.45 12.36 21.97
N GLY A 52 -51.95 13.27 21.12
CA GLY A 52 -53.36 13.57 20.96
C GLY A 52 -53.92 14.43 22.09
N VAL A 53 -53.08 15.17 22.82
CA VAL A 53 -53.51 16.09 23.88
C VAL A 53 -53.69 17.50 23.28
N PRO A 54 -54.91 18.06 23.27
CA PRO A 54 -55.15 19.41 22.77
C PRO A 54 -54.32 20.45 23.53
N GLY A 55 -53.50 21.22 22.81
CA GLY A 55 -52.62 22.23 23.40
C GLY A 55 -51.47 21.67 24.26
N GLY A 56 -51.20 20.37 24.16
CA GLY A 56 -50.08 19.72 24.85
C GLY A 56 -48.72 20.14 24.28
N SER A 57 -47.65 19.78 25.01
CA SER A 57 -46.28 20.16 24.67
C SER A 57 -45.45 19.05 24.04
N ALA A 58 -45.99 17.83 23.88
CA ALA A 58 -45.24 16.69 23.36
C ALA A 58 -44.97 16.83 21.86
N VAL A 59 -43.75 16.48 21.43
CA VAL A 59 -43.31 16.50 20.04
C VAL A 59 -42.78 15.13 19.66
N GLU A 60 -43.10 14.67 18.46
CA GLU A 60 -42.57 13.41 17.92
C GLU A 60 -41.12 13.65 17.46
N ASP A 61 -40.19 12.89 18.02
CA ASP A 61 -38.78 12.92 17.62
C ASP A 61 -38.55 12.18 16.28
N SER A 62 -37.30 12.18 15.81
CA SER A 62 -36.97 11.61 14.49
C SER A 62 -36.95 10.07 14.44
N CYS A 63 -37.14 9.38 15.57
CA CYS A 63 -37.36 7.93 15.65
C CYS A 63 -38.80 7.57 16.05
N GLY A 64 -39.71 8.55 16.09
CA GLY A 64 -41.15 8.32 16.28
C GLY A 64 -41.57 8.19 17.75
N VAL A 65 -40.73 8.65 18.69
CA VAL A 65 -41.09 8.73 20.11
C VAL A 65 -41.73 10.09 20.36
N CYS A 66 -42.90 10.07 21.01
CA CYS A 66 -43.66 11.27 21.31
C CYS A 66 -43.59 11.58 22.81
N ASP A 67 -42.84 12.62 23.17
CA ASP A 67 -42.81 13.17 24.53
C ASP A 67 -42.32 14.64 24.55
N ASP A 68 -42.14 15.22 25.74
CA ASP A 68 -41.72 16.60 25.96
C ASP A 68 -40.29 16.72 26.55
N ASP A 69 -39.52 15.63 26.55
CA ASP A 69 -38.17 15.56 27.11
C ASP A 69 -37.10 15.53 26.02
N PRO A 70 -36.58 16.70 25.58
CA PRO A 70 -35.59 16.76 24.51
C PRO A 70 -34.24 16.12 24.88
N THR A 71 -34.07 15.64 26.12
CA THR A 71 -32.85 14.94 26.54
C THR A 71 -32.84 13.47 26.15
N ASN A 72 -34.00 12.90 25.79
CA ASN A 72 -34.12 11.52 25.35
C ASN A 72 -34.30 11.38 23.82
N ASP A 73 -34.43 12.50 23.10
CA ASP A 73 -34.49 12.55 21.64
C ASP A 73 -33.35 11.75 21.03
N CYS A 74 -33.69 10.79 20.18
CA CYS A 74 -32.69 9.97 19.51
C CYS A 74 -31.84 10.78 18.54
N THR A 75 -30.56 10.40 18.42
CA THR A 75 -29.63 10.96 17.45
C THR A 75 -29.43 10.01 16.27
N GLN A 76 -28.87 10.53 15.18
CA GLN A 76 -28.42 9.68 14.08
C GLN A 76 -27.15 8.91 14.49
N ASP A 77 -27.08 7.65 14.10
CA ASP A 77 -25.81 6.92 14.08
C ASP A 77 -24.91 7.42 12.94
N CYS A 78 -23.74 6.79 12.80
CA CYS A 78 -22.77 7.21 11.79
C CYS A 78 -23.17 6.88 10.34
N LEU A 79 -24.24 6.10 10.11
CA LEU A 79 -24.83 5.83 8.80
C LEU A 79 -26.02 6.77 8.50
N GLY A 80 -26.32 7.71 9.41
CA GLY A 80 -27.42 8.66 9.28
C GLY A 80 -28.78 8.08 9.66
N ILE A 81 -28.82 6.96 10.38
CA ILE A 81 -30.05 6.30 10.81
C ILE A 81 -30.43 6.84 12.19
N TRP A 82 -31.62 7.45 12.30
CA TRP A 82 -32.16 7.93 13.57
C TRP A 82 -32.45 6.76 14.51
N GLY A 83 -31.86 6.78 15.71
CA GLY A 83 -31.96 5.69 16.69
C GLY A 83 -31.16 4.44 16.32
N GLY A 84 -30.16 4.56 15.43
CA GLY A 84 -29.24 3.48 15.11
C GLY A 84 -28.18 3.26 16.19
N GLU A 85 -27.59 2.05 16.20
CA GLU A 85 -26.62 1.61 17.21
C GLU A 85 -25.20 1.45 16.63
N ASP A 86 -24.99 1.84 15.37
CA ASP A 86 -23.70 1.64 14.69
C ASP A 86 -22.63 2.60 15.20
N ILE A 87 -21.53 2.03 15.69
CA ILE A 87 -20.33 2.74 16.12
C ILE A 87 -19.32 2.67 14.97
N CYS A 88 -19.07 3.80 14.32
CA CYS A 88 -18.09 3.87 13.24
C CYS A 88 -16.65 3.95 13.78
N GLY A 89 -15.77 3.25 13.10
CA GLY A 89 -14.33 3.35 13.29
C GLY A 89 -13.62 2.19 12.62
N CYS A 90 -12.30 2.15 12.72
CA CYS A 90 -11.54 1.06 12.15
C CYS A 90 -11.84 -0.27 12.87
N THR A 91 -12.28 -1.28 12.12
CA THR A 91 -12.59 -2.62 12.65
C THR A 91 -11.45 -3.62 12.49
N ASP A 92 -10.37 -3.24 11.80
CA ASP A 92 -9.18 -4.08 11.59
C ASP A 92 -8.24 -3.99 12.79
N SER A 93 -7.98 -5.13 13.45
CA SER A 93 -7.10 -5.20 14.63
C SER A 93 -5.62 -4.93 14.32
N ASP A 94 -5.22 -4.98 13.06
CA ASP A 94 -3.84 -4.73 12.62
C ASP A 94 -3.59 -3.24 12.32
N ALA A 95 -4.62 -2.40 12.33
CA ALA A 95 -4.52 -0.96 12.14
C ALA A 95 -4.09 -0.22 13.41
N ILE A 96 -3.33 0.86 13.26
CA ILE A 96 -2.85 1.68 14.40
C ILE A 96 -3.97 2.45 15.11
N ASN A 97 -5.10 2.68 14.43
CA ASN A 97 -6.29 3.33 14.97
C ASN A 97 -7.47 2.36 15.09
N TYR A 98 -7.19 1.06 15.26
CA TYR A 98 -8.21 0.06 15.57
C TYR A 98 -9.10 0.50 16.74
N ASN A 99 -10.41 0.41 16.55
CA ASN A 99 -11.41 0.70 17.56
C ASN A 99 -12.18 -0.59 17.90
N GLU A 100 -11.93 -1.15 19.09
CA GLU A 100 -12.60 -2.37 19.56
C GLU A 100 -14.11 -2.24 19.73
N LEU A 101 -14.63 -1.01 19.82
CA LEU A 101 -16.05 -0.72 19.93
C LEU A 101 -16.71 -0.48 18.58
N ALA A 102 -15.94 -0.36 17.49
CA ALA A 102 -16.51 -0.14 16.17
C ALA A 102 -17.31 -1.36 15.71
N THR A 103 -18.59 -1.15 15.40
CA THR A 103 -19.48 -2.17 14.83
C THR A 103 -19.57 -2.05 13.30
N TYR A 104 -19.08 -0.94 12.74
CA TYR A 104 -19.06 -0.65 11.32
C TYR A 104 -17.74 0.00 10.89
N ASP A 105 -17.13 -0.51 9.82
CA ASP A 105 -15.90 0.06 9.26
C ASP A 105 -16.22 1.28 8.40
N ASP A 106 -15.77 2.45 8.85
CA ASP A 106 -15.92 3.71 8.14
C ASP A 106 -14.78 3.99 7.13
N GLY A 107 -13.87 3.04 6.95
CA GLY A 107 -12.72 3.16 6.06
C GLY A 107 -11.62 4.06 6.62
N SER A 108 -11.66 4.42 7.91
CA SER A 108 -10.65 5.25 8.56
C SER A 108 -9.39 4.48 8.97
N CYS A 109 -9.30 3.16 8.77
CA CYS A 109 -8.15 2.35 9.16
C CYS A 109 -6.83 2.92 8.62
N GLN A 110 -5.91 3.18 9.54
CA GLN A 110 -4.54 3.62 9.29
C GLN A 110 -3.61 2.46 9.61
N TYR A 111 -2.62 2.24 8.75
CA TYR A 111 -1.60 1.22 8.96
C TYR A 111 -0.25 1.92 9.06
N ASP A 112 0.53 1.57 10.08
CA ASP A 112 1.94 1.92 10.10
C ASP A 112 2.64 1.02 9.10
N ILE A 113 2.84 1.53 7.89
CA ILE A 113 3.62 0.85 6.84
C ILE A 113 5.12 0.80 7.16
N GLY A 114 5.52 1.26 8.36
CA GLY A 114 6.90 1.45 8.77
C GLY A 114 7.49 2.62 7.99
N GLU A 115 7.87 3.68 8.68
CA GLU A 115 8.75 4.67 8.05
C GLU A 115 10.03 3.95 7.58
N ILE A 116 10.27 3.93 6.26
CA ILE A 116 11.55 3.48 5.72
C ILE A 116 12.62 4.48 6.19
N SER A 117 13.36 4.11 7.22
CA SER A 117 14.46 4.92 7.74
C SER A 117 15.68 4.76 6.83
N ILE A 118 15.95 5.79 6.02
CA ILE A 118 17.19 5.87 5.24
C ILE A 118 18.30 6.31 6.19
N HIS A 119 19.20 5.38 6.56
CA HIS A 119 20.30 5.68 7.48
C HIS A 119 21.33 6.64 6.87
N TRP A 120 21.73 6.41 5.62
CA TRP A 120 22.56 7.31 4.84
C TRP A 120 22.33 7.13 3.33
N VAL A 121 22.76 8.12 2.56
CA VAL A 121 22.85 8.08 1.09
C VAL A 121 24.28 8.49 0.72
N LYS A 122 24.92 7.73 -0.17
CA LYS A 122 26.28 7.99 -0.67
C LYS A 122 26.28 8.05 -2.19
N SER A 123 27.06 8.98 -2.72
CA SER A 123 27.40 9.08 -4.13
C SER A 123 28.91 8.95 -4.28
N TYR A 124 29.35 8.13 -5.24
CA TYR A 124 30.76 7.88 -5.53
C TYR A 124 31.15 8.54 -6.86
N GLU A 125 31.10 9.87 -6.87
CA GLU A 125 31.43 10.69 -8.04
C GLU A 125 32.84 10.36 -8.55
N ASP A 126 33.02 10.36 -9.86
CA ASP A 126 34.29 10.07 -10.56
C ASP A 126 34.87 8.65 -10.36
N ILE A 127 34.17 7.73 -9.67
CA ILE A 127 34.60 6.33 -9.51
C ILE A 127 33.90 5.41 -10.51
N GLY A 128 32.58 5.50 -10.61
CA GLY A 128 31.77 4.62 -11.45
C GLY A 128 30.60 5.34 -12.11
N ASP A 129 30.19 4.83 -13.27
CA ASP A 129 29.07 5.35 -14.04
C ASP A 129 27.78 4.58 -13.74
N GLU A 130 27.91 3.30 -13.36
CA GLU A 130 26.80 2.39 -13.09
C GLU A 130 27.11 1.50 -11.88
N SER A 131 26.09 1.19 -11.08
CA SER A 131 26.14 0.20 -10.01
C SER A 131 25.01 -0.82 -10.19
N TRP A 132 25.36 -2.10 -10.22
CA TRP A 132 24.44 -3.21 -10.53
C TRP A 132 24.11 -4.05 -9.31
N CYS A 133 25.03 -4.15 -8.34
CA CYS A 133 24.85 -4.96 -7.14
C CYS A 133 25.55 -4.32 -5.95
N VAL A 134 24.94 -4.44 -4.76
CA VAL A 134 25.55 -4.14 -3.46
C VAL A 134 25.34 -5.34 -2.55
N ARG A 135 26.40 -5.77 -1.86
CA ARG A 135 26.36 -6.85 -0.86
C ARG A 135 27.14 -6.44 0.38
N GLU A 136 26.59 -6.74 1.54
CA GLU A 136 27.33 -6.68 2.81
C GLU A 136 28.42 -7.76 2.81
N ILE A 137 29.58 -7.45 3.38
CA ILE A 137 30.72 -8.36 3.54
C ILE A 137 31.02 -8.58 5.03
N SER A 138 31.88 -9.55 5.34
CA SER A 138 32.09 -10.09 6.69
C SER A 138 32.55 -9.08 7.76
N ASP A 139 33.12 -7.96 7.35
CA ASP A 139 33.55 -6.88 8.26
C ASP A 139 32.46 -5.81 8.50
N GLY A 140 31.25 -6.01 7.97
CA GLY A 140 30.13 -5.07 8.04
C GLY A 140 30.21 -3.93 7.03
N GLY A 141 31.23 -3.91 6.17
CA GLY A 141 31.30 -3.06 5.00
C GLY A 141 30.48 -3.60 3.83
N PHE A 142 30.67 -3.00 2.66
CA PHE A 142 29.95 -3.40 1.45
C PHE A 142 30.91 -3.58 0.27
N ILE A 143 30.55 -4.51 -0.63
CA ILE A 143 31.12 -4.61 -1.97
C ILE A 143 30.05 -4.22 -2.99
N ILE A 144 30.42 -3.35 -3.93
CA ILE A 144 29.55 -2.85 -4.98
C ILE A 144 30.14 -3.24 -6.32
N ALA A 145 29.35 -3.92 -7.15
CA ALA A 145 29.70 -4.25 -8.54
C ALA A 145 29.07 -3.24 -9.50
N GLY A 146 29.81 -2.88 -10.54
CA GLY A 146 29.41 -1.80 -11.43
C GLY A 146 30.21 -1.74 -12.73
N ALA A 147 30.15 -0.55 -13.34
CA ALA A 147 30.99 -0.18 -14.46
C ALA A 147 31.56 1.24 -14.31
N SER A 148 32.73 1.48 -14.89
CA SER A 148 33.37 2.80 -15.01
C SER A 148 34.09 2.89 -16.35
N ASN A 149 33.68 3.81 -17.22
CA ASN A 149 34.24 4.02 -18.55
C ASN A 149 34.36 2.71 -19.35
N TYR A 150 33.25 1.95 -19.43
CA TYR A 150 33.19 0.63 -20.08
C TYR A 150 34.19 -0.39 -19.52
N LYS A 151 34.50 -0.27 -18.22
CA LYS A 151 35.30 -1.26 -17.48
C LYS A 151 34.53 -1.79 -16.30
N GLY A 152 34.62 -3.09 -16.06
CA GLY A 152 34.10 -3.70 -14.83
C GLY A 152 34.68 -3.01 -13.60
N LEU A 153 33.83 -2.70 -12.62
CA LEU A 153 34.19 -1.93 -11.42
C LEU A 153 33.81 -2.70 -10.16
N LEU A 154 34.72 -2.72 -9.19
CA LEU A 154 34.42 -3.07 -7.80
C LEU A 154 34.74 -1.87 -6.89
N ILE A 155 33.82 -1.57 -5.97
CA ILE A 155 34.03 -0.58 -4.89
C ILE A 155 33.81 -1.30 -3.56
N ARG A 156 34.83 -1.29 -2.70
CA ARG A 156 34.70 -1.71 -1.29
C ARG A 156 34.51 -0.49 -0.41
N THR A 157 33.55 -0.57 0.50
CA THR A 157 33.29 0.47 1.49
C THR A 157 33.37 -0.08 2.91
N ASP A 158 33.47 0.81 3.89
CA ASP A 158 33.22 0.47 5.28
C ASP A 158 31.72 0.43 5.59
N SER A 159 31.36 0.18 6.85
CA SER A 159 29.98 0.11 7.33
C SER A 159 29.21 1.45 7.27
N ASN A 160 29.93 2.57 7.11
CA ASN A 160 29.34 3.90 6.94
C ASN A 160 29.18 4.28 5.47
N GLY A 161 29.56 3.39 4.53
CA GLY A 161 29.57 3.65 3.09
C GLY A 161 30.72 4.56 2.66
N ASP A 162 31.79 4.69 3.45
CA ASP A 162 33.00 5.39 3.01
C ASP A 162 33.91 4.44 2.23
N VAL A 163 34.44 4.91 1.09
CA VAL A 163 35.24 4.08 0.18
C VAL A 163 36.55 3.67 0.85
N VAL A 164 36.78 2.36 0.93
CA VAL A 164 38.05 1.75 1.38
C VAL A 164 38.99 1.59 0.19
N TRP A 165 38.48 1.03 -0.91
CA TRP A 165 39.19 0.94 -2.18
C TRP A 165 38.20 0.80 -3.34
N HIS A 166 38.66 1.11 -4.55
CA HIS A 166 37.96 0.75 -5.78
C HIS A 166 38.98 0.24 -6.81
N GLN A 167 38.55 -0.64 -7.71
CA GLN A 167 39.36 -1.19 -8.79
C GLN A 167 38.55 -1.34 -10.07
N THR A 168 39.18 -1.07 -11.20
CA THR A 168 38.62 -1.35 -12.53
C THR A 168 39.35 -2.51 -13.20
N TYR A 169 38.62 -3.26 -14.01
CA TYR A 169 39.12 -4.46 -14.68
C TYR A 169 39.02 -4.26 -16.20
N ASP A 170 40.15 -4.03 -16.84
CA ASP A 170 40.24 -3.66 -18.27
C ASP A 170 39.66 -4.71 -19.23
N ASN A 171 39.62 -5.97 -18.82
CA ASN A 171 39.10 -7.09 -19.62
C ASN A 171 37.63 -7.40 -19.31
N SER A 172 36.89 -6.44 -18.75
CA SER A 172 35.45 -6.53 -18.47
C SER A 172 34.81 -5.22 -18.88
N THR A 173 33.57 -5.25 -19.38
CA THR A 173 32.80 -4.05 -19.68
C THR A 173 31.96 -3.62 -18.48
N ALA A 174 31.32 -4.58 -17.80
CA ALA A 174 30.60 -4.37 -16.55
C ALA A 174 30.60 -5.63 -15.68
N LEU A 175 30.49 -5.44 -14.37
CA LEU A 175 30.25 -6.50 -13.40
C LEU A 175 28.82 -6.37 -12.86
N TYR A 176 28.05 -7.45 -12.94
CA TYR A 176 26.65 -7.49 -12.51
C TYR A 176 26.47 -8.00 -11.09
N SER A 177 27.30 -8.93 -10.63
CA SER A 177 27.23 -9.49 -9.28
C SER A 177 28.62 -9.66 -8.70
N ALA A 178 28.76 -9.43 -7.39
CA ALA A 178 30.00 -9.63 -6.63
C ALA A 178 29.69 -10.08 -5.20
N ARG A 179 30.47 -11.02 -4.68
CA ARG A 179 30.36 -11.53 -3.30
C ARG A 179 31.75 -11.78 -2.72
N GLU A 180 31.88 -11.60 -1.41
CA GLU A 180 33.07 -12.05 -0.69
C GLU A 180 33.17 -13.57 -0.75
N THR A 181 34.37 -14.09 -1.00
CA THR A 181 34.64 -15.53 -1.04
C THR A 181 35.10 -16.04 0.32
N ALA A 182 34.98 -17.35 0.57
CA ALA A 182 35.32 -17.98 1.85
C ALA A 182 36.79 -17.74 2.31
N ASP A 183 37.70 -17.47 1.37
CA ASP A 183 39.10 -17.10 1.63
C ASP A 183 39.33 -15.59 1.88
N GLY A 184 38.26 -14.79 1.94
CA GLY A 184 38.28 -13.34 2.15
C GLY A 184 38.57 -12.52 0.89
N GLY A 185 38.61 -13.17 -0.29
CA GLY A 185 38.65 -12.52 -1.59
C GLY A 185 37.29 -11.97 -2.04
N VAL A 186 37.22 -11.56 -3.29
CA VAL A 186 35.94 -11.22 -3.96
C VAL A 186 35.88 -11.98 -5.28
N PHE A 187 34.77 -12.66 -5.53
CA PHE A 187 34.42 -13.17 -6.85
C PHE A 187 33.35 -12.28 -7.46
N ALA A 188 33.51 -11.94 -8.73
CA ALA A 188 32.57 -11.12 -9.46
C ALA A 188 32.38 -11.63 -10.89
N VAL A 189 31.18 -11.42 -11.40
CA VAL A 189 30.76 -11.90 -12.72
C VAL A 189 30.09 -10.78 -13.51
N GLY A 190 30.20 -10.87 -14.83
CA GLY A 190 29.56 -9.95 -15.75
C GLY A 190 29.89 -10.32 -17.19
N PHE A 191 30.29 -9.33 -17.96
CA PHE A 191 30.65 -9.54 -19.36
C PHE A 191 31.85 -8.71 -19.80
N TYR A 192 32.43 -9.13 -20.91
CA TYR A 192 33.44 -8.43 -21.67
C TYR A 192 32.95 -8.23 -23.09
N GLU A 193 33.04 -7.00 -23.59
CA GLU A 193 32.74 -6.69 -24.98
C GLU A 193 33.96 -6.01 -25.60
N CYS A 194 34.45 -6.56 -26.71
CA CYS A 194 35.55 -5.96 -27.46
C CYS A 194 35.05 -4.78 -28.31
N ASP A 195 34.93 -3.65 -27.64
CA ASP A 195 34.49 -2.39 -28.22
C ASP A 195 35.48 -1.97 -29.33
N THR A 196 35.10 -2.13 -30.61
CA THR A 196 35.70 -1.53 -31.85
C THR A 196 35.56 -2.37 -33.13
N LEU A 197 35.03 -3.60 -33.12
CA LEU A 197 35.00 -4.46 -34.31
C LEU A 197 33.59 -4.98 -34.68
N PRO A 198 33.17 -4.91 -35.96
CA PRO A 198 31.97 -5.59 -36.42
C PRO A 198 32.05 -7.10 -36.12
N GLY A 199 31.01 -7.64 -35.48
CA GLY A 199 30.98 -9.05 -35.07
C GLY A 199 31.64 -9.32 -33.73
N CYS A 200 31.93 -8.28 -32.93
CA CYS A 200 32.19 -8.47 -31.51
C CYS A 200 30.86 -8.57 -30.76
N TYR A 201 30.77 -9.58 -29.90
CA TYR A 201 29.63 -9.83 -29.05
C TYR A 201 30.14 -9.91 -27.60
N PRO A 202 29.32 -9.55 -26.60
CA PRO A 202 29.62 -9.78 -25.20
C PRO A 202 29.99 -11.26 -24.97
N ASP A 203 31.06 -11.48 -24.21
CA ASP A 203 31.45 -12.78 -23.68
C ASP A 203 31.31 -12.76 -22.16
N ILE A 204 31.13 -13.94 -21.56
CA ILE A 204 31.10 -14.06 -20.11
C ILE A 204 32.45 -13.64 -19.52
N TYR A 205 32.40 -12.78 -18.51
CA TYR A 205 33.58 -12.41 -17.75
C TYR A 205 33.46 -12.81 -16.28
N LEU A 206 34.51 -13.44 -15.77
CA LEU A 206 34.66 -13.82 -14.37
C LEU A 206 35.97 -13.25 -13.82
N VAL A 207 35.96 -12.79 -12.57
CA VAL A 207 37.17 -12.36 -11.88
C VAL A 207 37.13 -12.79 -10.42
N LYS A 208 38.22 -13.43 -9.98
CA LYS A 208 38.51 -13.63 -8.55
C LYS A 208 39.65 -12.70 -8.15
N THR A 209 39.47 -12.06 -7.01
CA THR A 209 40.43 -11.12 -6.45
C THR A 209 40.71 -11.46 -5.00
N ASN A 210 41.83 -10.96 -4.48
CA ASN A 210 42.08 -10.94 -3.05
C ASN A 210 41.27 -9.84 -2.35
N SER A 211 41.33 -9.77 -1.02
CA SER A 211 40.63 -8.76 -0.20
C SER A 211 40.95 -7.29 -0.54
N ALA A 212 42.05 -7.03 -1.24
CA ALA A 212 42.47 -5.70 -1.71
C ALA A 212 42.03 -5.41 -3.15
N GLY A 213 41.23 -6.28 -3.77
CA GLY A 213 40.73 -6.15 -5.14
C GLY A 213 41.77 -6.48 -6.22
N SER A 214 42.95 -7.00 -5.85
CA SER A 214 43.96 -7.42 -6.83
C SER A 214 43.56 -8.75 -7.45
N VAL A 215 43.63 -8.85 -8.77
CA VAL A 215 43.26 -10.06 -9.52
C VAL A 215 44.14 -11.24 -9.12
N GLU A 216 43.51 -12.32 -8.70
CA GLU A 216 44.15 -13.63 -8.52
C GLU A 216 44.05 -14.43 -9.81
N TRP A 217 42.86 -14.43 -10.41
CA TRP A 217 42.63 -14.92 -11.76
C TRP A 217 41.41 -14.24 -12.38
N ASN A 218 41.38 -14.21 -13.71
CA ASN A 218 40.20 -13.83 -14.47
C ASN A 218 40.04 -14.74 -15.68
N LEU A 219 38.82 -14.81 -16.19
CA LEU A 219 38.46 -15.64 -17.32
C LEU A 219 37.48 -14.87 -18.20
N VAL A 220 37.73 -14.90 -19.51
CA VAL A 220 36.71 -14.65 -20.53
C VAL A 220 36.30 -16.02 -21.05
N ASP A 221 35.05 -16.42 -20.81
CA ASP A 221 34.50 -17.68 -21.30
C ASP A 221 33.66 -17.40 -22.55
N SER A 222 34.28 -17.64 -23.71
CA SER A 222 33.69 -17.46 -25.02
C SER A 222 33.57 -18.79 -25.75
N GLY A 223 32.47 -18.99 -26.49
CA GLY A 223 32.22 -20.25 -27.18
C GLY A 223 31.59 -20.15 -28.56
N THR A 224 30.90 -19.05 -28.87
CA THR A 224 30.28 -18.76 -30.17
C THR A 224 30.28 -17.24 -30.41
N ASP A 225 30.23 -16.80 -31.67
CA ASP A 225 30.11 -15.37 -32.02
C ASP A 225 28.69 -14.82 -31.71
N ASN A 226 28.27 -14.88 -30.45
CA ASN A 226 26.93 -14.54 -29.93
C ASN A 226 27.06 -13.77 -28.60
N ASN A 227 25.99 -13.11 -28.14
CA ASN A 227 26.01 -12.37 -26.87
C ASN A 227 25.89 -13.30 -25.66
N ASP A 228 26.91 -13.32 -24.81
CA ASP A 228 27.00 -14.13 -23.61
C ASP A 228 27.37 -13.25 -22.41
N TRP A 229 26.65 -13.41 -21.29
CA TRP A 229 26.94 -12.69 -20.05
C TRP A 229 26.56 -13.53 -18.83
N ALA A 230 27.34 -13.38 -17.77
CA ALA A 230 27.03 -13.95 -16.46
C ALA A 230 26.23 -12.94 -15.62
N ARG A 231 25.17 -13.42 -14.95
CA ARG A 231 24.26 -12.57 -14.16
C ARG A 231 24.54 -12.67 -12.67
N ASP A 232 24.61 -13.89 -12.15
CA ASP A 232 24.81 -14.15 -10.74
C ASP A 232 25.59 -15.45 -10.55
N PHE A 233 26.01 -15.73 -9.31
CA PHE A 233 26.74 -16.94 -8.99
C PHE A 233 26.57 -17.31 -7.52
N ILE A 234 26.95 -18.54 -7.16
CA ILE A 234 27.15 -18.95 -5.77
C ILE A 234 28.48 -19.71 -5.62
N GLU A 235 29.18 -19.46 -4.52
CA GLU A 235 30.35 -20.26 -4.12
C GLU A 235 29.82 -21.53 -3.43
N THR A 236 30.23 -22.69 -3.91
CA THR A 236 29.80 -23.98 -3.38
C THR A 236 30.69 -24.41 -2.21
N SER A 237 30.22 -25.34 -1.38
CA SER A 237 30.94 -25.80 -0.18
C SER A 237 32.33 -26.43 -0.44
N ASP A 238 32.62 -26.83 -1.68
CA ASP A 238 33.94 -27.28 -2.15
C ASP A 238 34.87 -26.15 -2.61
N GLY A 239 34.42 -24.88 -2.54
CA GLY A 239 35.16 -23.68 -2.93
C GLY A 239 35.08 -23.33 -4.43
N ASP A 240 34.26 -24.06 -5.18
CA ASP A 240 34.01 -23.81 -6.60
C ASP A 240 32.86 -22.80 -6.79
N PHE A 241 32.56 -22.43 -8.03
CA PHE A 241 31.56 -21.41 -8.36
C PHE A 241 30.55 -21.93 -9.36
N ILE A 242 29.25 -21.85 -9.04
CA ILE A 242 28.17 -22.06 -10.01
C ILE A 242 27.68 -20.70 -10.47
N VAL A 243 27.76 -20.44 -11.77
CA VAL A 243 27.45 -19.17 -12.43
C VAL A 243 26.23 -19.34 -13.31
N THR A 244 25.36 -18.33 -13.29
CA THR A 244 24.15 -18.23 -14.11
C THR A 244 24.29 -17.15 -15.17
N GLY A 245 23.43 -17.21 -16.20
CA GLY A 245 23.32 -16.15 -17.18
C GLY A 245 22.70 -16.61 -18.49
N THR A 246 23.17 -16.01 -19.58
CA THR A 246 22.80 -16.39 -20.96
C THR A 246 23.96 -17.11 -21.64
N TRP A 247 23.61 -17.98 -22.60
CA TRP A 247 24.52 -18.62 -23.54
C TRP A 247 23.92 -18.66 -24.95
N ASN A 248 24.76 -18.43 -25.96
CA ASN A 248 24.46 -18.48 -27.38
C ASN A 248 23.35 -17.50 -27.81
N ASP A 249 23.27 -16.28 -27.27
CA ASP A 249 22.29 -15.28 -27.74
C ASP A 249 22.65 -14.65 -29.09
N ASN A 250 21.95 -15.04 -30.15
CA ASN A 250 22.08 -14.42 -31.48
C ASN A 250 20.95 -13.41 -31.80
N GLY A 251 20.29 -12.88 -30.77
CA GLY A 251 19.18 -11.93 -30.85
C GLY A 251 17.80 -12.56 -31.01
N ASN A 252 17.72 -13.85 -31.38
CA ASN A 252 16.44 -14.58 -31.51
C ASN A 252 16.41 -15.89 -30.70
N ASN A 253 17.51 -16.28 -30.06
CA ASN A 253 17.65 -17.59 -29.41
C ASN A 253 18.71 -17.58 -28.31
N SER A 254 18.48 -16.77 -27.28
CA SER A 254 19.24 -16.81 -26.03
C SER A 254 18.84 -18.04 -25.21
N LYS A 255 19.81 -18.64 -24.51
CA LYS A 255 19.58 -19.83 -23.69
C LYS A 255 20.05 -19.57 -22.26
N ALA A 256 19.18 -19.84 -21.30
CA ALA A 256 19.56 -19.89 -19.91
C ALA A 256 20.68 -20.92 -19.70
N MET A 257 21.66 -20.59 -18.86
CA MET A 257 22.81 -21.45 -18.62
C MET A 257 23.19 -21.55 -17.15
N LEU A 258 23.74 -22.71 -16.79
CA LEU A 258 24.53 -22.91 -15.59
C LEU A 258 25.93 -23.35 -15.98
N ARG A 259 26.95 -22.82 -15.31
CA ARG A 259 28.35 -23.22 -15.48
C ARG A 259 29.00 -23.36 -14.13
N LYS A 260 29.69 -24.48 -13.88
CA LYS A 260 30.52 -24.64 -12.69
C LYS A 260 31.99 -24.46 -13.04
N TYR A 261 32.65 -23.54 -12.36
CA TYR A 261 34.08 -23.31 -12.46
C TYR A 261 34.76 -23.72 -11.17
N SER A 262 35.98 -24.23 -11.26
CA SER A 262 36.78 -24.53 -10.10
C SER A 262 37.20 -23.26 -9.36
N SER A 263 37.64 -23.41 -8.12
CA SER A 263 38.31 -22.34 -7.36
C SER A 263 39.48 -21.64 -8.10
N THR A 264 40.07 -22.30 -9.10
CA THR A 264 41.16 -21.80 -9.94
C THR A 264 40.72 -21.32 -11.32
N GLY A 265 39.42 -21.26 -11.60
CA GLY A 265 38.86 -20.78 -12.86
C GLY A 265 38.77 -21.80 -13.99
N GLU A 266 38.90 -23.10 -13.71
CA GLU A 266 38.74 -24.15 -14.74
C GLU A 266 37.27 -24.54 -14.88
N LEU A 267 36.72 -24.59 -16.10
CA LEU A 267 35.35 -25.06 -16.31
C LEU A 267 35.24 -26.56 -15.98
N ILE A 268 34.40 -26.91 -15.02
CA ILE A 268 34.16 -28.29 -14.57
C ILE A 268 33.00 -28.91 -15.36
N TRP A 269 31.87 -28.22 -15.43
CA TRP A 269 30.69 -28.65 -16.20
C TRP A 269 29.83 -27.46 -16.59
N HIS A 270 28.96 -27.65 -17.56
CA HIS A 270 27.96 -26.67 -17.96
C HIS A 270 26.64 -27.33 -18.36
N GLU A 271 25.54 -26.62 -18.17
CA GLU A 271 24.19 -26.99 -18.58
C GLU A 271 23.54 -25.83 -19.33
N ILE A 272 22.77 -26.16 -20.37
CA ILE A 272 22.09 -25.17 -21.23
C ILE A 272 20.62 -25.56 -21.32
N TYR A 273 19.75 -24.62 -20.96
CA TYR A 273 18.31 -24.81 -20.99
C TYR A 273 17.74 -24.25 -22.30
N SER A 274 17.65 -25.12 -23.32
CA SER A 274 17.22 -24.72 -24.68
C SER A 274 15.70 -24.74 -24.91
N SER A 275 14.91 -25.10 -23.90
CA SER A 275 13.44 -25.19 -23.97
C SER A 275 12.75 -24.43 -22.84
N SER A 276 13.46 -23.51 -22.17
CA SER A 276 12.89 -22.64 -21.16
C SER A 276 12.05 -21.54 -21.81
N ALA A 277 11.01 -21.08 -21.10
CA ALA A 277 10.33 -19.83 -21.45
C ALA A 277 11.20 -18.59 -21.18
N ALA A 278 12.27 -18.77 -20.38
CA ALA A 278 13.24 -17.75 -20.02
C ALA A 278 14.51 -17.89 -20.88
N ASN A 279 15.00 -16.76 -21.38
CA ASN A 279 16.19 -16.67 -22.22
C ASN A 279 17.47 -16.59 -21.37
N GLU A 280 17.38 -16.19 -20.11
CA GLU A 280 18.50 -16.09 -19.18
C GLU A 280 18.05 -16.49 -17.76
N ILE A 281 19.00 -16.90 -16.91
CA ILE A 281 18.81 -17.01 -15.46
C ILE A 281 19.45 -15.78 -14.83
N ASN A 282 18.67 -15.01 -14.07
CA ASN A 282 19.11 -13.71 -13.52
C ASN A 282 19.69 -13.82 -12.11
N GLU A 283 19.28 -14.82 -11.33
CA GLU A 283 19.67 -14.95 -9.93
C GLU A 283 19.82 -16.43 -9.59
N ILE A 284 20.71 -16.75 -8.65
CA ILE A 284 20.80 -18.07 -8.04
C ILE A 284 20.85 -17.94 -6.52
N LEU A 285 20.04 -18.78 -5.87
CA LEU A 285 19.97 -18.88 -4.43
C LEU A 285 20.15 -20.35 -4.00
N GLU A 286 21.01 -20.59 -3.01
CA GLU A 286 21.08 -21.88 -2.31
C GLU A 286 20.13 -21.85 -1.11
N THR A 287 19.33 -22.90 -0.94
CA THR A 287 18.43 -23.09 0.19
C THR A 287 19.17 -23.65 1.40
N ASP A 288 18.55 -23.54 2.59
CA ASP A 288 19.10 -24.14 3.83
C ASP A 288 19.27 -25.68 3.73
N GLU A 289 18.61 -26.32 2.77
CA GLU A 289 18.71 -27.77 2.50
C GLU A 289 19.81 -28.13 1.48
N GLY A 290 20.51 -27.12 0.94
CA GLY A 290 21.57 -27.29 -0.06
C GLY A 290 21.05 -27.48 -1.50
N GLU A 291 19.81 -27.10 -1.76
CA GLU A 291 19.23 -27.08 -3.11
C GLU A 291 19.41 -25.71 -3.76
N TYR A 292 19.38 -25.63 -5.09
CA TYR A 292 19.53 -24.36 -5.82
C TYR A 292 18.22 -23.93 -6.48
N VAL A 293 17.85 -22.67 -6.29
CA VAL A 293 16.73 -21.98 -6.93
C VAL A 293 17.26 -21.02 -7.98
N LEU A 294 16.62 -21.02 -9.15
CA LEU A 294 17.00 -20.29 -10.37
C LEU A 294 15.83 -19.48 -10.92
#